data_AF-A0A4Y7PLM9-F1
#
_entry.id   AF-A0A4Y7PLM9-F1
#
_cell.length_a   1.000
_cell.length_b   1.000
_cell.length_c   1.000
_cell.angle_alpha   90.00
_cell.angle_beta   90.00
_cell.angle_gamma   90.00
#
_symmetry.space_group_name_H-M   'P 1'
#
loop_
_entity.id
_entity.type
_entity.pdbx_description
1 polymer ?
#
loop_
_entity_poly.entity_id
_entity_poly.type
_entity_poly.pdbx_seq_one_letter_code
_entity_poly.pdbx_strand_id
1 'polypeptide(L)'
;MRTNPPLAGSSASMPIAQGPDQAHAILQLSQLSPELLQNLLNLAAMQAGTHQSPPFVRPELDAQQQRGSVQGISRDNLTLGGPSASSVATPNTLSNAPASRREPPIDPALLEASEIGAVRAEVNDLRAQLEELKRSRGMSGDDDGDADDEGEGRQRKRRKRKSSKMDCVLSVEIKQLTRQQKETRTELQSMIKHEMEELTGISKKEKLPEPDTPVSSQTDGSNHEHHQRMRPKLNHDVTHPKNRSIIMRAAELVWNEQTNDESRRLKHKDVKFTEADLRAFATTVLRSWRRRFEVANNVEKGNKAKLQARKNKRHQRQRTLKAARLAVADLYADGHDGANPSCLLETDWMTEEVSSLDTSDDEEKEAHREQIVQAARLTDKEIKCGTVLERIKPLFRSEEVDGIYEELDELGRQKQIESGKTYARKRRVDLGRTRVRPPVVPLYPFMVRESWFEDHIAGTDLEENYEVLPEDPEGFGSNA
;
A
#
# COMPACT_ATOMS: atom_id res chain seq x y z
N MET A 1 58.13 -18.21 -14.61
CA MET A 1 58.12 -19.67 -14.37
C MET A 1 58.24 -19.96 -12.88
N ARG A 2 57.12 -20.16 -12.20
CA ARG A 2 57.00 -20.91 -10.94
C ARG A 2 55.62 -21.58 -10.96
N THR A 3 55.64 -22.90 -10.95
CA THR A 3 54.51 -23.82 -11.08
C THR A 3 53.88 -24.07 -9.71
N ASN A 4 52.56 -23.89 -9.59
CA ASN A 4 51.77 -24.37 -8.45
C ASN A 4 51.15 -25.74 -8.78
N PRO A 5 50.98 -26.64 -7.78
CA PRO A 5 50.42 -27.98 -7.98
C PRO A 5 48.88 -27.95 -7.98
N PRO A 6 48.21 -28.95 -8.58
CA PRO A 6 46.76 -29.05 -8.58
C PRO A 6 46.25 -29.79 -7.35
N LEU A 7 45.30 -29.19 -6.63
CA LEU A 7 44.46 -29.89 -5.66
C LEU A 7 43.20 -30.37 -6.39
N ALA A 8 43.13 -31.68 -6.61
CA ALA A 8 41.92 -32.37 -7.02
C ALA A 8 41.00 -32.51 -5.79
N GLY A 9 39.79 -31.97 -5.89
CA GLY A 9 38.69 -32.22 -4.97
C GLY A 9 37.44 -32.51 -5.80
N SER A 10 37.21 -33.80 -6.10
CA SER A 10 35.95 -34.29 -6.65
C SER A 10 34.85 -34.13 -5.61
N SER A 11 33.95 -33.17 -5.83
CA SER A 11 32.62 -33.17 -5.22
C SER A 11 31.61 -33.53 -6.31
N ALA A 12 31.19 -34.79 -6.33
CA ALA A 12 30.07 -35.24 -7.14
C ALA A 12 28.79 -34.60 -6.58
N SER A 13 28.24 -33.64 -7.30
CA SER A 13 26.91 -33.09 -7.04
C SER A 13 25.87 -34.03 -7.64
N MET A 14 25.03 -34.62 -6.80
CA MET A 14 23.85 -35.38 -7.21
C MET A 14 22.71 -34.40 -7.55
N PRO A 15 21.99 -34.58 -8.67
CA PRO A 15 20.85 -33.74 -9.00
C PRO A 15 19.67 -34.05 -8.06
N ILE A 16 19.16 -33.03 -7.37
CA ILE A 16 17.90 -33.10 -6.65
C ILE A 16 16.78 -33.00 -7.69
N ALA A 17 16.24 -34.15 -8.09
CA ALA A 17 15.02 -34.22 -8.87
C ALA A 17 13.84 -33.80 -7.98
N GLN A 18 13.22 -32.65 -8.27
CA GLN A 18 11.93 -32.28 -7.70
C GLN A 18 10.82 -32.97 -8.50
N GLY A 19 10.37 -34.11 -7.99
CA GLY A 19 9.21 -34.88 -8.44
C GLY A 19 8.25 -35.18 -7.27
N PRO A 20 7.15 -35.92 -7.49
CA PRO A 20 5.86 -35.82 -6.80
C PRO A 20 5.80 -36.42 -5.37
N ASP A 21 6.76 -36.11 -4.52
CA ASP A 21 6.97 -36.78 -3.23
C ASP A 21 6.28 -36.08 -2.04
N GLN A 22 5.76 -34.86 -2.23
CA GLN A 22 5.16 -34.10 -1.14
C GLN A 22 3.84 -34.74 -0.66
N ALA A 23 3.04 -35.29 -1.57
CA ALA A 23 1.81 -36.00 -1.23
C ALA A 23 2.09 -37.33 -0.49
N HIS A 24 3.18 -38.02 -0.85
CA HIS A 24 3.58 -39.26 -0.21
C HIS A 24 4.18 -39.01 1.18
N ALA A 25 4.97 -37.95 1.34
CA ALA A 25 5.50 -37.51 2.63
C ALA A 25 4.38 -37.10 3.61
N ILE A 26 3.36 -36.37 3.14
CA ILE A 26 2.19 -36.01 3.97
C ILE A 26 1.42 -37.27 4.40
N LEU A 27 1.28 -38.26 3.51
CA LEU A 27 0.59 -39.51 3.82
C LEU A 27 1.38 -40.36 4.83
N GLN A 28 2.71 -40.39 4.75
CA GLN A 28 3.56 -41.07 5.72
C GLN A 28 3.56 -40.39 7.10
N LEU A 29 3.58 -39.05 7.14
CA LEU A 29 3.48 -38.30 8.40
C LEU A 29 2.12 -38.51 9.10
N SER A 30 1.05 -38.73 8.32
CA SER A 30 -0.29 -38.99 8.87
C SER A 30 -0.44 -40.36 9.57
N GLN A 31 0.51 -41.29 9.32
CA GLN A 31 0.52 -42.62 9.93
C GLN A 31 1.35 -42.70 11.22
N LEU A 32 2.05 -41.62 11.59
CA LEU A 32 2.83 -41.58 12.83
C LEU A 32 1.93 -41.36 14.05
N SER A 33 2.30 -41.98 15.17
CA SER A 33 1.65 -41.68 16.45
C SER A 33 1.96 -40.23 16.88
N PRO A 34 1.09 -39.59 17.69
CA PRO A 34 1.32 -38.22 18.17
C PRO A 34 2.67 -38.03 18.88
N GLU A 35 3.15 -39.05 19.59
CA GLU A 35 4.45 -39.04 20.28
C GLU A 35 5.64 -39.03 19.30
N LEU A 36 5.56 -39.78 18.20
CA LEU A 36 6.58 -39.79 17.16
C LEU A 36 6.62 -38.47 16.38
N LEU A 37 5.46 -37.90 16.09
CA LEU A 37 5.33 -36.58 15.47
C LEU A 37 5.95 -35.49 16.35
N GLN A 38 5.70 -35.52 17.66
CA GLN A 38 6.29 -34.58 18.61
C GLN A 38 7.81 -34.73 18.70
N ASN A 39 8.33 -35.96 18.71
CA ASN A 39 9.78 -36.21 18.71
C ASN A 39 10.46 -35.72 17.42
N LEU A 40 9.80 -35.88 16.28
CA LEU A 40 10.30 -35.43 14.98
C LEU A 40 10.31 -33.88 14.88
N LEU A 41 9.28 -33.23 15.43
CA LEU A 41 9.24 -31.76 15.59
C LEU A 41 10.34 -31.25 16.53
N ASN A 42 10.57 -31.92 17.66
CA ASN A 42 11.63 -31.55 18.59
C ASN A 42 13.02 -31.71 17.96
N LEU A 43 13.24 -32.78 17.19
CA LEU A 43 14.50 -33.02 16.48
C LEU A 43 14.75 -31.95 15.40
N ALA A 44 13.71 -31.57 14.65
CA ALA A 44 13.78 -30.51 13.66
C ALA A 44 14.08 -29.14 14.30
N ALA A 45 13.46 -28.84 15.44
CA ALA A 45 13.73 -27.61 16.21
C ALA A 45 15.16 -27.56 16.76
N MET A 46 15.73 -28.70 17.16
CA MET A 46 17.14 -28.79 17.57
C MET A 46 18.10 -28.55 16.40
N GLN A 47 17.78 -29.06 15.20
CA GLN A 47 18.60 -28.84 14.00
C GLN A 47 18.49 -27.41 13.45
N ALA A 48 17.35 -26.75 13.65
CA ALA A 48 17.11 -25.37 13.24
C ALA A 48 17.76 -24.32 14.16
N GLY A 49 18.49 -24.72 15.21
CA GLY A 49 19.17 -23.80 16.12
C GLY A 49 18.25 -22.94 16.99
N THR A 50 16.95 -23.22 17.03
CA THR A 50 15.98 -22.50 17.87
C THR A 50 15.90 -23.13 19.26
N HIS A 51 16.97 -23.03 20.04
CA HIS A 51 16.91 -23.28 21.47
C HIS A 51 17.23 -21.97 22.20
N GLN A 52 16.19 -21.30 22.71
CA GLN A 52 16.37 -20.29 23.75
C GLN A 52 16.82 -20.98 25.02
N SER A 53 17.99 -20.59 25.54
CA SER A 53 18.41 -20.93 26.90
C SER A 53 17.45 -20.30 27.92
N PRO A 54 17.15 -20.96 29.05
CA PRO A 54 16.35 -20.36 30.11
C PRO A 54 17.05 -19.12 30.70
N PRO A 55 16.28 -18.15 31.23
CA PRO A 55 16.83 -16.87 31.66
C PRO A 55 17.80 -17.02 32.83
N PHE A 56 18.99 -16.45 32.64
CA PHE A 56 20.03 -16.33 33.65
C PHE A 56 19.59 -15.31 34.70
N VAL A 57 19.32 -15.76 35.92
CA VAL A 57 19.05 -14.92 37.09
C VAL A 57 20.38 -14.29 37.53
N ARG A 58 20.52 -12.97 37.37
CA ARG A 58 21.64 -12.21 37.96
C ARG A 58 21.37 -11.97 39.44
N PRO A 59 22.35 -12.22 40.34
CA PRO A 59 22.24 -11.85 41.74
C PRO A 59 22.39 -10.33 41.93
N GLU A 60 21.50 -9.82 42.76
CA GLU A 60 21.44 -8.48 43.34
C GLU A 60 22.73 -8.21 44.14
N LEU A 61 23.41 -7.11 43.83
CA LEU A 61 24.58 -6.64 44.58
C LEU A 61 24.39 -5.16 44.92
N ASP A 62 24.53 -4.92 46.22
CA ASP A 62 24.21 -3.70 46.96
C ASP A 62 24.83 -2.42 46.40
N ALA A 63 24.00 -1.37 46.41
CA ALA A 63 24.43 0.01 46.21
C ALA A 63 24.85 0.61 47.56
N GLN A 64 26.13 0.97 47.69
CA GLN A 64 26.63 1.78 48.80
C GLN A 64 27.44 2.99 48.28
N GLN A 65 26.85 4.18 48.47
CA GLN A 65 27.45 5.50 48.75
C GLN A 65 28.52 6.11 47.81
N GLN A 66 28.21 7.29 47.26
CA GLN A 66 28.84 8.61 47.55
C GLN A 66 28.16 9.70 46.68
N ARG A 67 27.38 10.62 47.27
CA ARG A 67 27.73 11.99 47.75
C ARG A 67 28.10 13.02 46.66
N GLY A 68 27.35 14.13 46.65
CA GLY A 68 27.73 15.43 46.06
C GLY A 68 26.54 16.22 45.47
N SER A 69 25.60 16.75 46.26
CA SER A 69 25.54 18.16 46.75
C SER A 69 25.65 19.26 45.67
N VAL A 70 24.54 19.95 45.35
CA VAL A 70 24.44 21.42 45.28
C VAL A 70 22.99 21.85 45.59
N GLN A 71 22.89 22.87 46.45
CA GLN A 71 21.72 23.51 47.04
C GLN A 71 20.99 24.47 46.08
N GLY A 72 19.74 24.84 46.39
CA GLY A 72 19.19 26.11 45.89
C GLY A 72 17.67 26.36 45.95
N ILE A 73 17.12 26.62 47.16
CA ILE A 73 16.12 27.68 47.48
C ILE A 73 14.72 27.56 46.80
N SER A 74 13.68 27.09 47.49
CA SER A 74 12.73 27.78 48.42
C SER A 74 11.80 28.84 47.84
N ARG A 75 10.49 28.53 47.82
CA ARG A 75 9.35 29.22 48.51
C ARG A 75 8.04 28.82 47.83
N ASP A 76 7.19 28.02 48.46
CA ASP A 76 6.16 28.41 49.44
C ASP A 76 5.04 29.28 48.85
N ASN A 77 3.86 28.69 48.68
CA ASN A 77 2.69 29.20 49.39
C ASN A 77 1.57 28.15 49.51
N LEU A 78 1.27 27.86 50.77
CA LEU A 78 0.09 27.22 51.31
C LEU A 78 -1.16 28.08 51.03
N THR A 79 -2.36 27.48 51.10
CA THR A 79 -3.35 27.75 52.17
C THR A 79 -4.76 27.30 51.78
N LEU A 80 -5.16 26.19 52.43
CA LEU A 80 -6.43 25.92 53.16
C LEU A 80 -7.82 26.22 52.58
N GLY A 81 -8.69 25.22 52.76
CA GLY A 81 -9.96 25.41 53.48
C GLY A 81 -11.20 24.75 52.85
N GLY A 82 -11.72 23.68 53.47
CA GLY A 82 -13.01 23.03 53.15
C GLY A 82 -14.25 23.87 53.57
N PRO A 83 -15.44 23.31 53.90
CA PRO A 83 -15.76 21.89 54.14
C PRO A 83 -17.15 21.39 53.61
N SER A 84 -17.43 20.13 53.95
CA SER A 84 -18.64 19.28 53.96
C SER A 84 -20.05 19.91 53.96
N ALA A 85 -21.04 19.22 53.35
CA ALA A 85 -22.03 18.35 54.05
C ALA A 85 -23.36 18.12 53.26
N SER A 86 -23.98 16.97 53.59
CA SER A 86 -25.44 16.71 53.67
C SER A 86 -26.22 16.00 52.54
N SER A 87 -26.43 14.72 52.81
CA SER A 87 -27.63 13.87 52.66
C SER A 87 -29.01 14.57 52.69
N VAL A 88 -29.95 14.11 51.83
CA VAL A 88 -31.42 14.05 52.07
C VAL A 88 -32.04 12.85 51.31
N ALA A 89 -32.97 12.15 51.97
CA ALA A 89 -33.74 11.00 51.51
C ALA A 89 -35.16 11.37 50.97
N THR A 90 -35.68 10.48 50.09
CA THR A 90 -37.07 10.04 49.71
C THR A 90 -38.33 10.88 50.02
N PRO A 91 -39.44 10.75 49.24
CA PRO A 91 -40.42 9.66 49.46
C PRO A 91 -41.20 9.12 48.23
N ASN A 92 -41.88 7.98 48.50
CA ASN A 92 -42.87 7.21 47.73
C ASN A 92 -43.98 8.00 47.01
N THR A 93 -44.53 7.41 45.94
CA THR A 93 -45.95 7.59 45.59
C THR A 93 -46.56 6.30 45.02
N LEU A 94 -47.70 5.93 45.60
CA LEU A 94 -48.53 4.75 45.38
C LEU A 94 -49.48 4.88 44.17
N SER A 95 -49.86 3.71 43.63
CA SER A 95 -51.17 3.29 43.12
C SER A 95 -52.01 4.22 42.23
N ASN A 96 -52.30 3.74 41.02
CA ASN A 96 -53.69 3.62 40.56
C ASN A 96 -53.81 2.62 39.40
N ALA A 97 -54.58 1.56 39.64
CA ALA A 97 -55.02 0.59 38.65
C ALA A 97 -56.41 0.99 38.10
N PRO A 98 -56.70 0.80 36.80
CA PRO A 98 -58.06 0.69 36.34
C PRO A 98 -58.38 -0.72 35.81
N ALA A 99 -59.38 -1.30 36.45
CA ALA A 99 -60.45 -2.14 35.91
C ALA A 99 -60.15 -3.09 34.73
N SER A 100 -60.12 -4.37 35.10
CA SER A 100 -60.28 -5.55 34.26
C SER A 100 -61.47 -5.44 33.29
N ARG A 101 -61.17 -5.45 31.98
CA ARG A 101 -62.11 -5.80 30.91
C ARG A 101 -61.95 -7.29 30.64
N ARG A 102 -62.99 -8.08 30.91
CA ARG A 102 -63.04 -9.51 30.55
C ARG A 102 -63.17 -9.63 29.03
N GLU A 103 -62.10 -10.07 28.38
CA GLU A 103 -62.13 -10.52 26.99
C GLU A 103 -62.68 -11.96 26.93
N PRO A 104 -63.44 -12.30 25.87
CA PRO A 104 -63.97 -13.64 25.68
C PRO A 104 -62.84 -14.66 25.45
N PRO A 105 -63.02 -15.93 25.85
CA PRO A 105 -62.01 -16.96 25.70
C PRO A 105 -61.69 -17.17 24.21
N ILE A 106 -60.46 -16.84 23.82
CA ILE A 106 -59.93 -17.11 22.48
C ILE A 106 -59.63 -18.61 22.41
N ASP A 107 -60.22 -19.26 21.41
CA ASP A 107 -60.03 -20.67 21.12
C ASP A 107 -58.57 -20.93 20.69
N PRO A 108 -57.76 -21.68 21.47
CA PRO A 108 -56.33 -21.87 21.21
C PRO A 108 -56.05 -22.61 19.90
N ALA A 109 -57.03 -23.32 19.33
CA ALA A 109 -56.88 -24.04 18.07
C ALA A 109 -56.76 -23.12 16.84
N LEU A 110 -57.20 -21.86 16.93
CA LEU A 110 -57.16 -20.90 15.82
C LEU A 110 -55.86 -20.07 15.75
N LEU A 111 -55.14 -19.92 16.88
CA LEU A 111 -53.86 -19.20 16.94
C LEU A 111 -52.70 -20.06 16.40
N GLU A 112 -52.69 -21.36 16.69
CA GLU A 112 -51.61 -22.25 16.26
C GLU A 112 -51.54 -22.41 14.74
N ALA A 113 -52.67 -22.46 14.04
CA ALA A 113 -52.68 -22.62 12.57
C ALA A 113 -52.15 -21.38 11.82
N SER A 114 -52.38 -20.17 12.36
CA SER A 114 -51.92 -18.92 11.75
C SER A 114 -50.43 -18.66 11.99
N GLU A 115 -49.96 -18.90 13.21
CA GLU A 115 -48.55 -18.67 13.57
C GLU A 115 -47.63 -19.72 12.93
N ILE A 116 -48.07 -20.99 12.85
CA ILE A 116 -47.30 -22.04 12.16
C ILE A 116 -47.19 -21.75 10.66
N GLY A 117 -48.22 -21.14 10.06
CA GLY A 117 -48.20 -20.70 8.66
C GLY A 117 -47.15 -19.60 8.42
N ALA A 118 -47.12 -18.59 9.29
CA ALA A 118 -46.16 -17.47 9.21
C ALA A 118 -44.71 -17.95 9.40
N VAL A 119 -44.46 -18.82 10.38
CA VAL A 119 -43.13 -19.37 10.64
C VAL A 119 -42.66 -20.26 9.48
N ARG A 120 -43.54 -21.05 8.86
CA ARG A 120 -43.18 -21.86 7.68
C ARG A 120 -42.83 -20.98 6.46
N ALA A 121 -43.51 -19.85 6.28
CA ALA A 121 -43.19 -18.91 5.22
C ALA A 121 -41.81 -18.27 5.41
N GLU A 122 -41.49 -17.85 6.63
CA GLU A 122 -40.19 -17.26 6.98
C GLU A 122 -39.04 -18.27 6.84
N VAL A 123 -39.24 -19.52 7.27
CA VAL A 123 -38.24 -20.60 7.10
C VAL A 123 -37.99 -20.90 5.62
N ASN A 124 -39.02 -20.84 4.78
CA ASN A 124 -38.85 -21.03 3.34
C ASN A 124 -38.11 -19.85 2.68
N ASP A 125 -38.36 -18.61 3.11
CA ASP A 125 -37.64 -17.44 2.62
C ASP A 125 -36.15 -17.48 3.02
N LEU A 126 -35.85 -17.82 4.27
CA LEU A 126 -34.47 -17.99 4.74
C LEU A 126 -33.73 -19.12 4.00
N ARG A 127 -34.43 -20.23 3.67
CA ARG A 127 -33.85 -21.29 2.83
C ARG A 127 -33.56 -20.81 1.41
N ALA A 128 -34.43 -20.00 0.81
CA ALA A 128 -34.21 -19.41 -0.50
C ALA A 128 -33.02 -18.44 -0.50
N GLN A 129 -32.89 -17.60 0.53
CA GLN A 129 -31.74 -16.71 0.71
C GLN A 129 -30.42 -17.47 0.90
N LEU A 130 -30.44 -18.60 1.62
CA LEU A 130 -29.27 -19.46 1.78
C LEU A 130 -28.86 -20.18 0.48
N GLU A 131 -29.82 -20.61 -0.33
CA GLU A 131 -29.57 -21.17 -1.67
C GLU A 131 -28.94 -20.11 -2.59
N GLU A 132 -29.45 -18.88 -2.57
CA GLU A 132 -28.90 -17.77 -3.35
C GLU A 132 -27.48 -17.42 -2.90
N LEU A 133 -27.23 -17.39 -1.58
CA LEU A 133 -25.89 -17.21 -1.03
C LEU A 133 -24.94 -18.35 -1.43
N LYS A 134 -25.41 -19.61 -1.40
CA LYS A 134 -24.61 -20.76 -1.85
C LYS A 134 -24.30 -20.69 -3.34
N ARG A 135 -25.24 -20.29 -4.20
CA ARG A 135 -24.96 -20.06 -5.64
C ARG A 135 -23.98 -18.92 -5.86
N SER A 136 -24.09 -17.84 -5.09
CA SER A 136 -23.18 -16.70 -5.18
C SER A 136 -21.75 -17.06 -4.73
N ARG A 137 -21.62 -17.98 -3.76
CA ARG A 137 -20.34 -18.46 -3.23
C ARG A 137 -19.71 -19.56 -4.10
N GLY A 138 -20.52 -20.35 -4.81
CA GLY A 138 -20.05 -21.35 -5.78
C GLY A 138 -19.45 -20.75 -7.06
N MET A 139 -19.67 -19.46 -7.33
CA MET A 139 -19.05 -18.74 -8.46
C MET A 139 -17.80 -17.93 -8.07
N SER A 140 -17.38 -17.98 -6.80
CA SER A 140 -16.11 -17.43 -6.33
C SER A 140 -15.14 -18.56 -5.99
N GLY A 141 -15.01 -19.54 -6.89
CA GLY A 141 -13.94 -20.52 -6.82
C GLY A 141 -12.63 -19.86 -7.23
N ASP A 142 -11.72 -19.73 -6.25
CA ASP A 142 -10.27 -19.77 -6.36
C ASP A 142 -9.69 -19.39 -7.73
N ASP A 143 -9.79 -18.09 -8.04
CA ASP A 143 -8.96 -17.45 -9.06
C ASP A 143 -8.20 -16.31 -8.38
N ASP A 144 -7.27 -16.70 -7.50
CA ASP A 144 -6.18 -15.86 -6.99
C ASP A 144 -5.10 -15.65 -8.08
N GLY A 145 -5.50 -15.63 -9.35
CA GLY A 145 -4.71 -15.15 -10.48
C GLY A 145 -4.73 -13.63 -10.54
N ASP A 146 -4.10 -12.96 -9.56
CA ASP A 146 -3.74 -11.52 -9.63
C ASP A 146 -2.55 -11.38 -10.61
N ALA A 147 -2.79 -11.77 -11.87
CA ALA A 147 -1.97 -11.43 -13.01
C ALA A 147 -2.33 -9.99 -13.41
N ASP A 148 -1.48 -9.06 -12.98
CA ASP A 148 -1.33 -7.73 -13.58
C ASP A 148 -0.84 -7.90 -15.04
N ASP A 149 -1.67 -8.49 -15.89
CA ASP A 149 -1.52 -8.41 -17.34
C ASP A 149 -2.24 -7.13 -17.80
N GLU A 150 -1.47 -6.15 -18.23
CA GLU A 150 -1.95 -5.03 -19.05
C GLU A 150 -2.30 -5.51 -20.47
N GLY A 151 -2.99 -6.65 -20.56
CA GLY A 151 -3.54 -7.22 -21.78
C GLY A 151 -4.91 -6.60 -22.07
N GLU A 152 -4.97 -5.83 -23.15
CA GLU A 152 -6.21 -5.44 -23.82
C GLU A 152 -7.08 -6.66 -24.13
N GLY A 153 -7.95 -7.12 -23.24
CA GLY A 153 -8.81 -8.23 -23.63
C GLY A 153 -9.49 -9.01 -22.53
N ARG A 154 -10.41 -8.39 -21.81
CA ARG A 154 -11.73 -8.98 -21.47
C ARG A 154 -12.53 -7.96 -20.68
N GLN A 155 -13.15 -7.04 -21.42
CA GLN A 155 -14.28 -6.28 -20.92
C GLN A 155 -15.42 -7.27 -20.59
N ARG A 156 -15.42 -7.82 -19.38
CA ARG A 156 -16.65 -8.33 -18.77
C ARG A 156 -17.62 -7.15 -18.76
N LYS A 157 -18.54 -7.14 -19.75
CA LYS A 157 -19.63 -6.18 -19.90
C LYS A 157 -20.56 -6.32 -18.70
N ARG A 158 -20.12 -5.80 -17.54
CA ARG A 158 -20.99 -5.48 -16.43
C ARG A 158 -22.02 -4.53 -17.00
N ARG A 159 -23.23 -5.05 -17.24
CA ARG A 159 -24.40 -4.28 -17.65
C ARG A 159 -24.53 -3.12 -16.65
N LYS A 160 -24.03 -1.94 -17.03
CA LYS A 160 -24.22 -0.70 -16.29
C LYS A 160 -25.73 -0.51 -16.25
N ARG A 161 -26.34 -0.87 -15.12
CA ARG A 161 -27.69 -0.41 -14.78
C ARG A 161 -27.64 1.10 -15.01
N LYS A 162 -28.50 1.61 -15.91
CA LYS A 162 -28.67 3.03 -16.17
C LYS A 162 -29.26 3.65 -14.90
N SER A 163 -28.41 3.79 -13.88
CA SER A 163 -28.62 4.63 -12.73
C SER A 163 -29.00 5.98 -13.31
N SER A 164 -30.20 6.47 -12.97
CA SER A 164 -30.67 7.80 -13.35
C SER A 164 -29.50 8.77 -13.13
N LYS A 165 -28.92 9.27 -14.23
CA LYS A 165 -27.83 10.24 -14.17
C LYS A 165 -28.39 11.45 -13.43
N MET A 166 -28.08 11.58 -12.15
CA MET A 166 -28.04 12.92 -11.59
C MET A 166 -26.99 13.66 -12.41
N ASP A 167 -27.36 14.81 -12.96
CA ASP A 167 -26.53 15.60 -13.87
C ASP A 167 -25.32 16.15 -13.12
N CYS A 168 -24.31 15.30 -13.00
CA CYS A 168 -22.98 15.69 -12.57
C CYS A 168 -22.24 16.27 -13.78
N VAL A 169 -22.02 17.58 -13.78
CA VAL A 169 -21.37 18.31 -14.86
C VAL A 169 -19.85 18.14 -14.77
N LEU A 170 -19.31 18.20 -13.55
CA LEU A 170 -17.86 18.13 -13.30
C LEU A 170 -17.37 16.73 -12.88
N SER A 171 -18.26 15.81 -12.51
CA SER A 171 -17.90 14.44 -12.13
C SER A 171 -17.69 13.47 -13.32
N VAL A 172 -17.56 14.01 -14.53
CA VAL A 172 -17.25 13.26 -15.76
C VAL A 172 -15.75 12.90 -15.79
N GLU A 173 -15.35 12.04 -16.73
CA GLU A 173 -13.93 11.73 -16.97
C GLU A 173 -13.10 12.99 -17.24
N ILE A 174 -11.95 13.13 -16.57
CA ILE A 174 -11.11 14.34 -16.64
C ILE A 174 -10.74 14.71 -18.08
N LYS A 175 -10.56 13.71 -18.96
CA LYS A 175 -10.21 13.93 -20.38
C LYS A 175 -11.29 14.68 -21.16
N GLN A 176 -12.56 14.58 -20.75
CA GLN A 176 -13.70 15.21 -21.42
C GLN A 176 -13.95 16.64 -20.93
N LEU A 177 -13.28 17.08 -19.86
CA LEU A 177 -13.44 18.41 -19.29
C LEU A 177 -12.54 19.43 -19.99
N THR A 178 -13.07 20.64 -20.20
CA THR A 178 -12.27 21.79 -20.64
C THR A 178 -11.22 22.15 -19.58
N ARG A 179 -10.21 22.94 -19.96
CA ARG A 179 -9.19 23.40 -19.02
C ARG A 179 -9.79 24.14 -17.82
N GLN A 180 -10.73 25.06 -18.06
CA GLN A 180 -11.42 25.81 -17.01
C GLN A 180 -12.23 24.87 -16.09
N GLN A 181 -12.95 23.90 -16.66
CA GLN A 181 -13.68 22.89 -15.88
C GLN A 181 -12.77 22.04 -14.99
N LYS A 182 -11.57 21.68 -15.47
CA LYS A 182 -10.56 20.96 -14.67
C LYS A 182 -10.09 21.81 -13.50
N GLU A 183 -9.75 23.07 -13.74
CA GLU A 183 -9.32 24.01 -12.71
C GLU A 183 -10.42 24.23 -11.65
N THR A 184 -11.66 24.52 -12.07
CA THR A 184 -12.82 24.65 -11.18
C THR A 184 -13.09 23.36 -10.39
N ARG A 185 -12.99 22.19 -11.02
CA ARG A 185 -13.13 20.89 -10.34
C ARG A 185 -12.08 20.72 -9.25
N THR A 186 -10.82 21.05 -9.52
CA THR A 186 -9.74 20.96 -8.52
C THR A 186 -9.97 21.92 -7.36
N GLU A 187 -10.41 23.15 -7.63
CA GLU A 187 -10.76 24.13 -6.58
C GLU A 187 -11.91 23.63 -5.69
N LEU A 188 -13.02 23.19 -6.29
CA LEU A 188 -14.16 22.65 -5.56
C LEU A 188 -13.81 21.38 -4.75
N GLN A 189 -12.97 20.49 -5.29
CA GLN A 189 -12.47 19.33 -4.55
C GLN A 189 -11.63 19.74 -3.34
N SER A 190 -10.83 20.81 -3.46
CA SER A 190 -10.05 21.34 -2.34
C SER A 190 -10.94 21.96 -1.27
N MET A 191 -11.95 22.75 -1.66
CA MET A 191 -12.92 23.35 -0.73
C MET A 191 -13.72 22.27 0.02
N ILE A 192 -14.27 21.28 -0.70
CA ILE A 192 -14.99 20.16 -0.10
C ILE A 192 -14.09 19.36 0.85
N LYS A 193 -12.83 19.13 0.47
CA LYS A 193 -11.89 18.45 1.35
C LYS A 193 -11.68 19.24 2.64
N HIS A 194 -11.51 20.55 2.56
CA HIS A 194 -11.34 21.42 3.73
C HIS A 194 -12.59 21.40 4.63
N GLU A 195 -13.79 21.59 4.07
CA GLU A 195 -15.05 21.54 4.83
C GLU A 195 -15.27 20.17 5.50
N MET A 196 -14.94 19.08 4.80
CA MET A 196 -14.96 17.75 5.40
C MET A 196 -13.98 17.64 6.57
N GLU A 197 -12.77 18.19 6.44
CA GLU A 197 -11.74 18.23 7.51
C GLU A 197 -12.25 19.04 8.72
N GLU A 198 -12.87 20.21 8.51
CA GLU A 198 -13.47 21.03 9.57
C GLU A 198 -14.65 20.35 10.27
N LEU A 199 -15.60 19.79 9.49
CA LEU A 199 -16.77 19.10 10.04
C LEU A 199 -16.41 17.88 10.85
N THR A 200 -15.38 17.13 10.46
CA THR A 200 -15.04 15.85 11.10
C THR A 200 -13.86 15.93 12.06
N GLY A 201 -13.04 16.97 11.96
CA GLY A 201 -11.74 17.08 12.60
C GLY A 201 -10.69 16.13 12.01
N ILE A 202 -10.96 15.38 10.94
CA ILE A 202 -10.01 14.39 10.40
C ILE A 202 -9.12 14.99 9.33
N SER A 203 -7.90 15.38 9.69
CA SER A 203 -6.94 15.89 8.71
C SER A 203 -6.13 14.78 8.00
N LYS A 204 -5.39 15.16 6.94
CA LYS A 204 -4.45 14.24 6.26
C LYS A 204 -3.31 13.76 7.18
N LYS A 205 -2.87 14.58 8.13
CA LYS A 205 -1.69 14.32 8.98
C LYS A 205 -2.03 13.60 10.28
N GLU A 206 -3.28 13.70 10.73
CA GLU A 206 -3.72 13.14 12.01
C GLU A 206 -3.91 11.62 11.93
N LYS A 207 -3.59 10.94 13.05
CA LYS A 207 -3.87 9.51 13.22
C LYS A 207 -5.39 9.36 13.22
N LEU A 208 -5.90 8.47 12.38
CA LEU A 208 -7.34 8.20 12.37
C LEU A 208 -7.76 7.66 13.73
N PRO A 209 -8.91 8.10 14.27
CA PRO A 209 -9.39 7.62 15.56
C PRO A 209 -9.57 6.09 15.50
N GLU A 210 -9.13 5.39 16.54
CA GLU A 210 -9.34 3.94 16.63
C GLU A 210 -10.84 3.66 16.81
N PRO A 211 -11.34 2.49 16.38
CA PRO A 211 -12.78 2.20 16.33
C PRO A 211 -13.51 2.46 17.66
N ASP A 212 -12.81 2.22 18.77
CA ASP A 212 -13.37 2.18 20.11
C ASP A 212 -12.89 3.31 21.03
N THR A 213 -12.07 4.26 20.55
CA THR A 213 -11.59 5.33 21.43
C THR A 213 -12.76 6.26 21.79
N PRO A 214 -13.16 6.36 23.08
CA PRO A 214 -14.09 7.37 23.51
C PRO A 214 -13.40 8.72 23.35
N VAL A 215 -13.83 9.47 22.36
CA VAL A 215 -13.21 10.77 22.05
C VAL A 215 -13.44 11.70 23.23
N SER A 216 -12.33 12.24 23.74
CA SER A 216 -12.33 13.27 24.76
C SER A 216 -13.18 14.45 24.31
N SER A 217 -14.23 14.76 25.07
CA SER A 217 -15.12 15.91 24.89
C SER A 217 -14.44 17.25 25.21
N GLN A 218 -13.11 17.31 25.20
CA GLN A 218 -12.36 18.51 25.52
C GLN A 218 -12.49 19.53 24.39
N THR A 219 -13.57 20.29 24.47
CA THR A 219 -13.67 21.65 23.97
C THR A 219 -12.67 22.49 24.75
N ASP A 220 -11.43 22.57 24.26
CA ASP A 220 -10.57 23.70 24.63
C ASP A 220 -11.32 24.97 24.24
N GLY A 221 -11.56 25.85 25.21
CA GLY A 221 -12.44 27.03 25.15
C GLY A 221 -11.97 28.14 24.21
N SER A 222 -11.65 27.79 22.96
CA SER A 222 -11.32 28.70 21.88
C SER A 222 -12.61 29.04 21.12
N ASN A 223 -13.00 30.30 21.26
CA ASN A 223 -14.25 30.98 20.87
C ASN A 223 -14.61 30.99 19.36
N HIS A 224 -14.23 29.97 18.58
CA HIS A 224 -14.73 29.83 17.22
C HIS A 224 -16.11 29.17 17.27
N GLU A 225 -17.10 29.76 16.60
CA GLU A 225 -18.45 29.20 16.40
C GLU A 225 -18.34 27.72 16.02
N HIS A 226 -18.44 26.84 17.01
CA HIS A 226 -18.12 25.44 16.84
C HIS A 226 -19.25 24.80 16.02
N HIS A 227 -19.04 24.70 14.71
CA HIS A 227 -19.78 23.74 13.91
C HIS A 227 -19.73 22.39 14.63
N GLN A 228 -20.91 21.84 14.90
CA GLN A 228 -21.07 20.59 15.61
C GLN A 228 -20.26 19.50 14.89
N ARG A 229 -19.10 19.13 15.45
CA ARG A 229 -18.21 18.15 14.82
C ARG A 229 -18.93 16.82 14.63
N MET A 230 -18.98 16.35 13.40
CA MET A 230 -19.66 15.13 12.99
C MET A 230 -18.64 14.00 12.86
N ARG A 231 -18.83 12.90 13.59
CA ARG A 231 -17.89 11.76 13.51
C ARG A 231 -18.27 10.79 12.40
N PRO A 232 -17.39 10.58 11.40
CA PRO A 232 -17.64 9.57 10.38
C PRO A 232 -17.49 8.17 10.94
N LYS A 233 -18.29 7.25 10.41
CA LYS A 233 -18.24 5.83 10.70
C LYS A 233 -17.41 5.14 9.62
N LEU A 234 -16.08 5.18 9.78
CA LEU A 234 -15.12 4.72 8.76
C LEU A 234 -15.07 3.20 8.58
N ASN A 235 -15.56 2.44 9.57
CA ASN A 235 -15.77 1.00 9.50
C ASN A 235 -17.00 0.61 8.65
N HIS A 236 -17.86 1.57 8.32
CA HIS A 236 -19.05 1.37 7.48
C HIS A 236 -18.89 2.01 6.11
N ASP A 237 -19.77 1.63 5.18
CA ASP A 237 -19.77 2.20 3.83
C ASP A 237 -20.22 3.67 3.80
N VAL A 238 -19.94 4.35 2.69
CA VAL A 238 -20.36 5.75 2.45
C VAL A 238 -21.87 5.94 2.49
N THR A 239 -22.63 4.85 2.27
CA THR A 239 -24.09 4.81 2.33
C THR A 239 -24.65 4.85 3.76
N HIS A 240 -23.81 4.65 4.78
CA HIS A 240 -24.22 4.71 6.18
C HIS A 240 -24.84 6.09 6.51
N PRO A 241 -25.97 6.17 7.25
CA PRO A 241 -26.69 7.43 7.46
C PRO A 241 -25.83 8.58 8.00
N LYS A 242 -24.95 8.30 8.96
CA LYS A 242 -24.01 9.31 9.50
C LYS A 242 -22.96 9.77 8.50
N ASN A 243 -22.51 8.87 7.62
CA ASN A 243 -21.53 9.22 6.58
C ASN A 243 -22.21 10.06 5.49
N ARG A 244 -23.44 9.69 5.12
CA ARG A 244 -24.27 10.44 4.18
C ARG A 244 -24.59 11.84 4.69
N SER A 245 -24.91 12.02 5.97
CA SER A 245 -25.19 13.35 6.53
C SER A 245 -23.95 14.25 6.50
N ILE A 246 -22.76 13.71 6.77
CA ILE A 246 -21.49 14.46 6.63
C ILE A 246 -21.27 14.89 5.17
N ILE A 247 -21.43 13.96 4.21
CA ILE A 247 -21.28 14.24 2.77
C ILE A 247 -22.25 15.33 2.33
N MET A 248 -23.52 15.24 2.73
CA MET A 248 -24.55 16.21 2.37
C MET A 248 -24.23 17.58 2.99
N ARG A 249 -23.85 17.62 4.27
CA ARG A 249 -23.55 18.87 4.96
C ARG A 249 -22.34 19.59 4.36
N ALA A 250 -21.26 18.87 4.08
CA ALA A 250 -20.08 19.46 3.43
C ALA A 250 -20.41 20.02 2.04
N ALA A 251 -21.21 19.27 1.26
CA ALA A 251 -21.64 19.72 -0.06
C ALA A 251 -22.53 20.97 0.01
N GLU A 252 -23.46 21.02 0.96
CA GLU A 252 -24.35 22.15 1.20
C GLU A 252 -23.57 23.42 1.58
N LEU A 253 -22.59 23.32 2.48
CA LEU A 253 -21.78 24.47 2.90
C LEU A 253 -21.00 25.08 1.72
N VAL A 254 -20.30 24.25 0.94
CA VAL A 254 -19.59 24.71 -0.25
C VAL A 254 -20.55 25.23 -1.33
N TRP A 255 -21.71 24.59 -1.49
CA TRP A 255 -22.73 25.05 -2.44
C TRP A 255 -23.19 26.46 -2.10
N ASN A 256 -23.54 26.71 -0.84
CA ASN A 256 -24.00 28.01 -0.38
C ASN A 256 -22.92 29.08 -0.51
N GLU A 257 -21.67 28.76 -0.16
CA GLU A 257 -20.53 29.68 -0.29
C GLU A 257 -20.25 30.04 -1.77
N GLN A 258 -20.32 29.07 -2.68
CA GLN A 258 -19.91 29.26 -4.08
C GLN A 258 -21.05 29.66 -5.04
N THR A 259 -22.30 29.58 -4.60
CA THR A 259 -23.47 30.04 -5.37
C THR A 259 -23.84 31.50 -5.04
N ASN A 260 -23.47 31.99 -3.86
CA ASN A 260 -23.65 33.39 -3.52
C ASN A 260 -22.56 34.25 -4.19
N ASP A 261 -22.97 35.23 -5.01
CA ASP A 261 -22.07 36.06 -5.81
C ASP A 261 -21.04 36.84 -4.98
N GLU A 262 -21.39 37.19 -3.74
CA GLU A 262 -20.53 37.94 -2.82
C GLU A 262 -19.43 37.06 -2.20
N SER A 263 -19.75 35.81 -1.84
CA SER A 263 -18.81 34.89 -1.18
C SER A 263 -18.08 33.97 -2.14
N ARG A 264 -18.43 33.98 -3.44
CA ARG A 264 -17.87 33.07 -4.44
C ARG A 264 -16.38 33.29 -4.66
N ARG A 265 -15.58 32.25 -4.43
CA ARG A 265 -14.10 32.25 -4.51
C ARG A 265 -13.53 31.56 -5.76
N LEU A 266 -14.38 30.94 -6.57
CA LEU A 266 -13.95 30.26 -7.81
C LEU A 266 -13.36 31.23 -8.83
N LYS A 267 -12.25 30.84 -9.47
CA LYS A 267 -11.62 31.65 -10.53
C LYS A 267 -12.49 31.77 -11.78
N HIS A 268 -13.06 30.66 -12.23
CA HIS A 268 -13.90 30.60 -13.43
C HIS A 268 -15.38 30.60 -13.02
N LYS A 269 -15.97 31.79 -12.92
CA LYS A 269 -17.36 31.99 -12.45
C LYS A 269 -18.42 31.54 -13.48
N ASP A 270 -18.03 31.41 -14.74
CA ASP A 270 -18.85 30.95 -15.85
C ASP A 270 -19.04 29.42 -15.87
N VAL A 271 -18.14 28.67 -15.23
CA VAL A 271 -18.24 27.20 -15.16
C VAL A 271 -19.39 26.79 -14.24
N LYS A 272 -20.37 26.08 -14.82
CA LYS A 272 -21.50 25.50 -14.09
C LYS A 272 -21.06 24.24 -13.34
N PHE A 273 -21.57 24.07 -12.12
CA PHE A 273 -21.45 22.87 -11.31
C PHE A 273 -22.76 22.62 -10.58
N THR A 274 -22.98 21.37 -10.14
CA THR A 274 -24.20 21.01 -9.39
C THR A 274 -23.87 20.55 -7.97
N GLU A 275 -24.85 20.61 -7.07
CA GLU A 275 -24.67 20.06 -5.72
C GLU A 275 -24.34 18.56 -5.75
N ALA A 276 -24.81 17.84 -6.78
CA ALA A 276 -24.47 16.44 -7.01
C ALA A 276 -22.97 16.24 -7.27
N ASP A 277 -22.30 17.16 -7.98
CA ASP A 277 -20.85 17.13 -8.16
C ASP A 277 -20.12 17.26 -6.82
N LEU A 278 -20.57 18.19 -5.96
CA LEU A 278 -20.00 18.40 -4.64
C LEU A 278 -20.16 17.18 -3.73
N ARG A 279 -21.35 16.55 -3.75
CA ARG A 279 -21.60 15.29 -3.03
C ARG A 279 -20.70 14.15 -3.54
N ALA A 280 -20.45 14.07 -4.85
CA ALA A 280 -19.54 13.08 -5.43
C ALA A 280 -18.08 13.32 -5.00
N PHE A 281 -17.65 14.59 -4.90
CA PHE A 281 -16.33 14.95 -4.37
C PHE A 281 -16.20 14.59 -2.89
N ALA A 282 -17.19 14.94 -2.06
CA ALA A 282 -17.20 14.61 -0.64
C ALA A 282 -17.21 13.08 -0.40
N THR A 283 -17.97 12.33 -1.21
CA THR A 283 -17.93 10.86 -1.22
C THR A 283 -16.53 10.32 -1.52
N THR A 284 -15.82 10.94 -2.46
CA THR A 284 -14.44 10.54 -2.81
C THR A 284 -13.47 10.78 -1.65
N VAL A 285 -13.60 11.91 -0.95
CA VAL A 285 -12.83 12.22 0.26
C VAL A 285 -13.08 11.16 1.35
N LEU A 286 -14.34 10.86 1.65
CA LEU A 286 -14.69 9.88 2.68
C LEU A 286 -14.17 8.47 2.33
N ARG A 287 -14.27 8.05 1.06
CA ARG A 287 -13.68 6.77 0.59
C ARG A 287 -12.17 6.73 0.78
N SER A 288 -11.48 7.85 0.54
CA SER A 288 -10.04 7.94 0.78
C SER A 288 -9.70 7.76 2.27
N TRP A 289 -10.45 8.39 3.18
CA TRP A 289 -10.27 8.20 4.61
C TRP A 289 -10.56 6.78 5.06
N ARG A 290 -11.62 6.17 4.55
CA ARG A 290 -11.92 4.76 4.81
C ARG A 290 -10.78 3.84 4.34
N ARG A 291 -10.22 4.04 3.15
CA ARG A 291 -9.05 3.26 2.69
C ARG A 291 -7.86 3.44 3.64
N ARG A 292 -7.57 4.66 4.07
CA ARG A 292 -6.52 4.94 5.06
C ARG A 292 -6.80 4.22 6.39
N PHE A 293 -8.06 4.24 6.84
CA PHE A 293 -8.50 3.55 8.05
C PHE A 293 -8.30 2.04 7.95
N GLU A 294 -8.71 1.43 6.83
CA GLU A 294 -8.52 0.00 6.58
C GLU A 294 -7.03 -0.37 6.54
N VAL A 295 -6.20 0.43 5.88
CA VAL A 295 -4.74 0.24 5.83
C VAL A 295 -4.09 0.35 7.22
N ALA A 296 -4.61 1.22 8.09
CA ALA A 296 -4.09 1.40 9.45
C ALA A 296 -4.53 0.29 10.41
N ASN A 297 -5.75 -0.25 10.26
CA ASN A 297 -6.33 -1.24 11.15
C ASN A 297 -6.16 -2.70 10.67
N ASN A 298 -5.74 -2.91 9.41
CA ASN A 298 -5.46 -4.24 8.86
C ASN A 298 -3.99 -4.30 8.40
N VAL A 299 -3.18 -5.07 9.13
CA VAL A 299 -1.74 -5.21 8.92
C VAL A 299 -1.41 -5.73 7.52
N GLU A 300 -2.16 -6.72 7.03
CA GLU A 300 -1.96 -7.32 5.71
C GLU A 300 -2.22 -6.32 4.58
N LYS A 301 -3.36 -5.60 4.64
CA LYS A 301 -3.67 -4.50 3.71
C LYS A 301 -2.62 -3.39 3.80
N GLY A 302 -2.15 -3.10 5.01
CA GLY A 302 -1.06 -2.17 5.28
C GLY A 302 0.23 -2.56 4.54
N ASN A 303 0.62 -3.83 4.65
CA ASN A 303 1.81 -4.37 4.02
C ASN A 303 1.68 -4.40 2.48
N LYS A 304 0.52 -4.84 1.93
CA LYS A 304 0.24 -4.78 0.48
C LYS A 304 0.31 -3.35 -0.06
N ALA A 305 -0.27 -2.38 0.65
CA ALA A 305 -0.22 -0.97 0.27
C ALA A 305 1.21 -0.40 0.29
N LYS A 306 2.01 -0.73 1.32
CA LYS A 306 3.42 -0.33 1.40
C LYS A 306 4.24 -0.94 0.24
N LEU A 307 4.06 -2.22 -0.05
CA LEU A 307 4.74 -2.89 -1.16
C LEU A 307 4.36 -2.25 -2.50
N GLN A 308 3.07 -2.00 -2.74
CA GLN A 308 2.63 -1.33 -3.97
C GLN A 308 3.20 0.09 -4.10
N ALA A 309 3.25 0.85 -3.01
CA ALA A 309 3.87 2.18 -3.02
C ALA A 309 5.36 2.13 -3.39
N ARG A 310 6.09 1.10 -2.93
CA ARG A 310 7.49 0.86 -3.33
C ARG A 310 7.61 0.52 -4.80
N LYS A 311 6.80 -0.43 -5.30
CA LYS A 311 6.73 -0.81 -6.73
C LYS A 311 6.45 0.42 -7.61
N ASN A 312 5.42 1.19 -7.29
CA ASN A 312 5.05 2.40 -8.03
C ASN A 312 6.20 3.42 -8.06
N LYS A 313 6.90 3.61 -6.94
CA LYS A 313 8.06 4.51 -6.85
C LYS A 313 9.21 4.03 -7.74
N ARG A 314 9.48 2.73 -7.77
CA ARG A 314 10.49 2.10 -8.64
C ARG A 314 10.13 2.27 -10.12
N HIS A 315 8.91 1.97 -10.51
CA HIS A 315 8.44 2.18 -11.89
C HIS A 315 8.51 3.65 -12.30
N GLN A 316 8.15 4.58 -11.42
CA GLN A 316 8.26 6.01 -11.72
C GLN A 316 9.71 6.44 -11.95
N ARG A 317 10.67 5.94 -11.15
CA ARG A 317 12.10 6.20 -11.34
C ARG A 317 12.60 5.66 -12.69
N GLN A 318 12.22 4.43 -13.03
CA GLN A 318 12.55 3.84 -14.33
C GLN A 318 11.99 4.69 -15.48
N ARG A 319 10.71 5.09 -15.42
CA ARG A 319 10.11 5.96 -16.45
C ARG A 319 10.85 7.29 -16.59
N THR A 320 11.23 7.92 -15.47
CA THR A 320 12.03 9.15 -15.49
C THR A 320 13.42 8.91 -16.08
N LEU A 321 14.08 7.80 -15.77
CA LEU A 321 15.38 7.44 -16.32
C LEU A 321 15.32 7.17 -17.83
N LYS A 322 14.33 6.40 -18.29
CA LYS A 322 14.05 6.19 -19.71
C LYS A 322 13.88 7.51 -20.45
N ALA A 323 13.01 8.38 -19.94
CA ALA A 323 12.77 9.69 -20.54
C ALA A 323 14.04 10.56 -20.59
N ALA A 324 14.88 10.51 -19.56
CA ALA A 324 16.14 11.23 -19.53
C ALA A 324 17.14 10.71 -20.58
N ARG A 325 17.23 9.39 -20.78
CA ARG A 325 18.10 8.77 -21.79
C ARG A 325 17.59 9.02 -23.21
N LEU A 326 16.28 8.91 -23.44
CA LEU A 326 15.66 9.26 -24.72
C LEU A 326 15.94 10.70 -25.12
N ALA A 327 15.98 11.64 -24.17
CA ALA A 327 16.26 13.05 -24.44
C ALA A 327 17.69 13.34 -24.93
N VAL A 328 18.59 12.35 -24.90
CA VAL A 328 19.98 12.45 -25.42
C VAL A 328 20.30 11.36 -26.45
N ALA A 329 19.32 10.59 -26.89
CA ALA A 329 19.53 9.53 -27.87
C ALA A 329 20.06 10.07 -29.21
N ASP A 330 19.58 11.23 -29.66
CA ASP A 330 20.07 11.88 -30.89
C ASP A 330 21.56 12.25 -30.77
N LEU A 331 21.98 12.78 -29.63
CA LEU A 331 23.39 13.13 -29.38
C LEU A 331 24.30 11.90 -29.38
N TYR A 332 23.79 10.77 -28.91
CA TYR A 332 24.50 9.50 -28.96
C TYR A 332 24.65 9.03 -30.41
N ALA A 333 23.57 9.05 -31.18
CA ALA A 333 23.56 8.63 -32.57
C ALA A 333 24.49 9.50 -33.45
N ASP A 334 24.54 10.81 -33.21
CA ASP A 334 25.47 11.73 -33.88
C ASP A 334 26.95 11.35 -33.66
N GLY A 335 27.27 10.74 -32.51
CA GLY A 335 28.62 10.29 -32.16
C GLY A 335 28.96 8.85 -32.57
N HIS A 336 27.96 8.06 -33.00
CA HIS A 336 28.08 6.63 -33.27
C HIS A 336 27.49 6.25 -34.63
N ASP A 337 27.86 6.98 -35.69
CA ASP A 337 27.50 6.68 -37.08
C ASP A 337 25.98 6.45 -37.32
N GLY A 338 25.12 7.10 -36.53
CA GLY A 338 23.67 6.96 -36.62
C GLY A 338 23.05 5.84 -35.77
N ALA A 339 23.83 5.12 -34.96
CA ALA A 339 23.34 4.08 -34.06
C ALA A 339 22.35 4.64 -33.04
N ASN A 340 21.05 4.34 -33.20
CA ASN A 340 19.99 4.90 -32.36
C ASN A 340 19.68 3.99 -31.16
N PRO A 341 20.01 4.40 -29.91
CA PRO A 341 19.84 3.55 -28.74
C PRO A 341 18.38 3.49 -28.24
N SER A 342 17.44 4.16 -28.92
CA SER A 342 16.02 4.18 -28.52
C SER A 342 15.40 2.79 -28.47
N CYS A 343 15.86 1.88 -29.33
CA CYS A 343 15.44 0.48 -29.32
C CYS A 343 15.79 -0.21 -28.01
N LEU A 344 16.88 0.18 -27.33
CA LEU A 344 17.35 -0.42 -26.07
C LEU A 344 16.63 0.14 -24.84
N LEU A 345 15.92 1.26 -24.96
CA LEU A 345 15.32 1.95 -23.82
C LEU A 345 13.96 1.38 -23.44
N GLU A 346 13.87 0.06 -23.27
CA GLU A 346 12.70 -0.63 -22.72
C GLU A 346 12.79 -0.84 -21.21
N THR A 347 11.65 -0.76 -20.52
CA THR A 347 11.62 -0.71 -19.05
C THR A 347 12.26 -1.93 -18.39
N ASP A 348 12.11 -3.10 -19.02
CA ASP A 348 12.54 -4.38 -18.45
C ASP A 348 14.05 -4.63 -18.57
N TRP A 349 14.72 -3.97 -19.51
CA TRP A 349 16.15 -4.13 -19.77
C TRP A 349 17.00 -3.08 -19.05
N MET A 350 16.35 -2.04 -18.54
CA MET A 350 17.02 -0.95 -17.85
C MET A 350 17.45 -1.32 -16.44
N THR A 351 18.51 -0.65 -16.00
CA THR A 351 18.98 -0.69 -14.63
C THR A 351 17.90 -0.21 -13.66
N GLU A 352 17.74 -0.93 -12.56
CA GLU A 352 16.76 -0.59 -11.53
C GLU A 352 17.41 0.26 -10.44
N GLU A 353 16.60 1.14 -9.85
CA GLU A 353 17.02 2.00 -8.76
C GLU A 353 16.22 1.70 -7.49
N VAL A 354 16.88 1.05 -6.54
CA VAL A 354 16.25 0.59 -5.31
C VAL A 354 16.78 1.38 -4.12
N SER A 355 15.90 1.68 -3.15
CA SER A 355 16.27 2.41 -1.94
C SER A 355 16.25 1.56 -0.67
N SER A 356 15.79 0.32 -0.76
CA SER A 356 15.66 -0.62 0.36
C SER A 356 15.45 -2.04 -0.18
N LEU A 357 15.90 -3.06 0.55
CA LEU A 357 15.51 -4.44 0.29
C LEU A 357 13.99 -4.64 0.43
N ASP A 358 13.44 -5.49 -0.43
CA ASP A 358 12.05 -5.96 -0.38
C ASP A 358 11.92 -7.22 0.50
N THR A 359 12.59 -7.22 1.65
CA THR A 359 12.49 -8.27 2.69
C THR A 359 11.51 -7.86 3.78
N SER A 360 10.89 -8.80 4.48
CA SER A 360 10.10 -8.51 5.68
C SER A 360 10.98 -8.22 6.89
N ASP A 361 12.21 -8.71 6.91
CA ASP A 361 13.16 -8.54 8.00
C ASP A 361 13.63 -7.08 8.09
N ASP A 362 13.53 -6.46 9.27
CA ASP A 362 13.97 -5.08 9.48
C ASP A 362 15.47 -4.99 9.75
N GLU A 363 16.10 -6.04 10.28
CA GLU A 363 17.56 -6.09 10.50
C GLU A 363 18.31 -6.15 9.17
N GLU A 364 17.86 -7.00 8.24
CA GLU A 364 18.42 -7.07 6.88
C GLU A 364 18.28 -5.74 6.13
N LYS A 365 17.16 -5.03 6.30
CA LYS A 365 16.96 -3.71 5.68
C LYS A 365 17.94 -2.68 6.21
N GLU A 366 18.17 -2.66 7.52
CA GLU A 366 19.09 -1.70 8.13
C GLU A 366 20.54 -2.03 7.75
N ALA A 367 20.94 -3.31 7.77
CA ALA A 367 22.26 -3.73 7.31
C ALA A 367 22.51 -3.36 5.84
N HIS A 368 21.53 -3.56 4.96
CA HIS A 368 21.63 -3.12 3.56
C HIS A 368 21.75 -1.61 3.43
N ARG A 369 21.00 -0.85 4.24
CA ARG A 369 21.10 0.60 4.28
C ARG A 369 22.49 1.05 4.73
N GLU A 370 23.09 0.40 5.71
CA GLU A 370 24.46 0.66 6.15
C GLU A 370 25.48 0.38 5.04
N GLN A 371 25.31 -0.71 4.27
CA GLN A 371 26.17 -1.00 3.12
C GLN A 371 26.07 0.09 2.03
N ILE A 372 24.85 0.54 1.70
CA ILE A 372 24.64 1.66 0.76
C ILE A 372 25.37 2.91 1.27
N VAL A 373 25.24 3.20 2.57
CA VAL A 373 25.88 4.37 3.21
C VAL A 373 27.39 4.29 3.11
N GLN A 374 27.97 3.14 3.46
CA GLN A 374 29.42 2.91 3.42
C GLN A 374 29.95 3.02 1.99
N ALA A 375 29.28 2.39 1.02
CA ALA A 375 29.65 2.48 -0.40
C ALA A 375 29.53 3.90 -0.95
N ALA A 376 28.53 4.66 -0.50
CA ALA A 376 28.32 6.03 -0.92
C ALA A 376 29.35 7.01 -0.34
N ARG A 377 30.08 6.65 0.73
CA ARG A 377 31.01 7.57 1.43
C ARG A 377 30.35 8.92 1.76
N LEU A 378 29.08 8.90 2.21
CA LEU A 378 28.34 10.10 2.60
C LEU A 378 28.36 10.28 4.12
N THR A 379 28.24 11.52 4.57
CA THR A 379 28.11 11.87 5.99
C THR A 379 26.69 11.63 6.51
N ASP A 380 26.51 11.38 7.81
CA ASP A 380 25.19 11.19 8.46
C ASP A 380 24.17 12.30 8.17
N LYS A 381 24.64 13.53 7.94
CA LYS A 381 23.79 14.67 7.57
C LYS A 381 23.32 14.59 6.12
N GLU A 382 24.20 14.17 5.21
CA GLU A 382 23.86 13.94 3.79
C GLU A 382 22.96 12.72 3.63
N ILE A 383 23.10 11.71 4.49
CA ILE A 383 22.24 10.52 4.54
C ILE A 383 20.81 10.89 4.96
N LYS A 384 20.67 11.82 5.91
CA LYS A 384 19.35 12.34 6.31
C LYS A 384 18.69 13.20 5.23
N CYS A 385 19.49 13.89 4.40
CA CYS A 385 19.00 14.84 3.38
C CYS A 385 18.88 14.23 1.96
N GLY A 386 19.58 13.14 1.65
CA GLY A 386 19.76 12.64 0.29
C GLY A 386 19.55 11.13 0.20
N THR A 387 18.52 10.71 -0.53
CA THR A 387 18.23 9.30 -0.78
C THR A 387 19.27 8.73 -1.75
N VAL A 388 20.32 8.07 -1.26
CA VAL A 388 21.17 7.22 -2.10
C VAL A 388 20.34 6.07 -2.63
N LEU A 389 20.58 5.68 -3.88
CA LEU A 389 19.93 4.55 -4.53
C LEU A 389 20.99 3.50 -4.87
N GLU A 390 20.65 2.24 -4.66
CA GLU A 390 21.40 1.13 -5.21
C GLU A 390 21.06 0.96 -6.69
N ARG A 391 22.10 0.80 -7.51
CA ARG A 391 22.03 0.42 -8.92
C ARG A 391 21.95 -1.11 -8.98
N ILE A 392 20.86 -1.65 -9.49
CA ILE A 392 20.72 -3.10 -9.72
C ILE A 392 20.72 -3.35 -11.22
N LYS A 393 21.73 -4.11 -11.67
CA LYS A 393 21.88 -4.48 -13.07
C LYS A 393 21.22 -5.85 -13.32
N PRO A 394 20.48 -6.05 -14.43
CA PRO A 394 20.10 -7.38 -14.86
C PRO A 394 21.34 -8.23 -15.14
N LEU A 395 21.38 -9.46 -14.63
CA LEU A 395 22.54 -10.35 -14.75
C LEU A 395 22.78 -10.79 -16.20
N PHE A 396 21.69 -10.95 -16.96
CA PHE A 396 21.75 -11.33 -18.37
C PHE A 396 22.40 -10.27 -19.26
N ARG A 397 22.53 -9.02 -18.80
CA ARG A 397 22.91 -7.91 -19.66
C ARG A 397 24.40 -7.94 -19.99
N SER A 398 24.74 -7.82 -21.27
CA SER A 398 26.11 -7.72 -21.76
C SER A 398 26.81 -6.43 -21.27
N GLU A 399 28.15 -6.45 -21.28
CA GLU A 399 28.95 -5.29 -20.90
C GLU A 399 28.83 -4.14 -21.90
N GLU A 400 28.60 -4.47 -23.18
CA GLU A 400 28.37 -3.49 -24.25
C GLU A 400 27.14 -2.62 -23.96
N VAL A 401 25.99 -3.23 -23.66
CA VAL A 401 24.77 -2.47 -23.31
C VAL A 401 24.94 -1.68 -22.02
N ASP A 402 25.71 -2.20 -21.06
CA ASP A 402 26.09 -1.45 -19.87
C ASP A 402 26.87 -0.17 -20.21
N GLY A 403 27.81 -0.25 -21.14
CA GLY A 403 28.57 0.88 -21.68
C GLY A 403 27.66 1.93 -22.34
N ILE A 404 26.75 1.50 -23.22
CA ILE A 404 25.78 2.38 -23.89
C ILE A 404 24.96 3.16 -22.84
N TYR A 405 24.47 2.48 -21.81
CA TYR A 405 23.70 3.14 -20.75
C TYR A 405 24.50 4.11 -19.89
N GLU A 406 25.78 3.83 -19.66
CA GLU A 406 26.68 4.70 -18.92
C GLU A 406 27.01 5.97 -19.71
N GLU A 407 27.22 5.83 -21.01
CA GLU A 407 27.43 6.96 -21.92
C GLU A 407 26.18 7.83 -22.05
N LEU A 408 24.99 7.24 -22.22
CA LEU A 408 23.73 8.00 -22.23
C LEU A 408 23.52 8.75 -20.91
N ASP A 409 23.88 8.14 -19.78
CA ASP A 409 23.82 8.82 -18.48
C ASP A 409 24.84 9.98 -18.39
N GLU A 410 26.02 9.88 -19.04
CA GLU A 410 27.03 10.93 -19.13
C GLU A 410 26.61 12.08 -20.06
N LEU A 411 26.15 11.79 -21.28
CA LEU A 411 25.58 12.79 -22.20
C LEU A 411 24.42 13.55 -21.53
N GLY A 412 23.57 12.83 -20.79
CA GLY A 412 22.52 13.42 -19.98
C GLY A 412 23.04 14.37 -18.89
N ARG A 413 24.18 14.06 -18.27
CA ARG A 413 24.84 14.96 -17.30
C ARG A 413 25.42 16.19 -17.99
N GLN A 414 26.12 16.03 -19.11
CA GLN A 414 26.73 17.13 -19.86
C GLN A 414 25.66 18.13 -20.32
N LYS A 415 24.60 17.65 -20.97
CA LYS A 415 23.46 18.48 -21.39
C LYS A 415 22.79 19.22 -20.21
N GLN A 416 22.75 18.61 -19.03
CA GLN A 416 22.23 19.27 -17.83
C GLN A 416 23.14 20.40 -17.34
N ILE A 417 24.44 20.15 -17.29
CA ILE A 417 25.46 21.14 -16.90
C ILE A 417 25.40 22.35 -17.83
N GLU A 418 25.37 22.12 -19.15
CA GLU A 418 25.26 23.17 -20.18
C GLU A 418 23.98 23.99 -20.03
N SER A 419 22.86 23.34 -19.68
CA SER A 419 21.58 24.03 -19.46
C SER A 419 21.52 24.86 -18.17
N GLY A 420 22.55 24.81 -17.32
CA GLY A 420 22.58 25.49 -16.02
C GLY A 420 21.58 24.93 -14.99
N LYS A 421 20.93 23.80 -15.28
CA LYS A 421 19.96 23.17 -14.38
C LYS A 421 20.67 22.21 -13.45
N THR A 422 20.99 22.66 -12.24
CA THR A 422 21.45 21.80 -11.15
C THR A 422 20.27 21.07 -10.50
N TYR A 423 19.89 19.93 -11.07
CA TYR A 423 19.05 18.99 -10.32
C TYR A 423 19.94 18.16 -9.40
N ALA A 424 19.61 18.10 -8.11
CA ALA A 424 20.22 17.16 -7.18
C ALA A 424 19.77 15.74 -7.55
N ARG A 425 20.44 15.13 -8.55
CA ARG A 425 20.21 13.73 -8.91
C ARG A 425 20.64 12.88 -7.72
N LYS A 426 19.81 11.90 -7.38
CA LYS A 426 20.12 10.96 -6.31
C LYS A 426 21.40 10.22 -6.68
N ARG A 427 22.36 10.19 -5.77
CA ARG A 427 23.59 9.42 -5.96
C ARG A 427 23.23 7.94 -6.08
N ARG A 428 23.80 7.28 -7.09
CA ARG A 428 23.64 5.85 -7.32
C ARG A 428 24.93 5.15 -6.88
N VAL A 429 24.80 4.07 -6.12
CA VAL A 429 25.91 3.20 -5.73
C VAL A 429 25.70 1.82 -6.32
N ASP A 430 26.77 1.19 -6.77
CA ASP A 430 26.75 -0.20 -7.19
C ASP A 430 27.23 -1.06 -6.02
N LEU A 431 26.36 -1.94 -5.51
CA LEU A 431 26.70 -2.90 -4.46
C LEU A 431 27.03 -4.29 -5.05
N GLY A 432 27.09 -4.43 -6.37
CA GLY A 432 27.31 -5.70 -7.05
C GLY A 432 26.08 -6.62 -7.09
N ARG A 433 24.94 -6.15 -6.57
CA ARG A 433 23.70 -6.94 -6.61
C ARG A 433 23.12 -6.95 -8.01
N THR A 434 22.86 -8.15 -8.50
CA THR A 434 22.29 -8.38 -9.83
C THR A 434 20.89 -8.98 -9.74
N ARG A 435 20.08 -8.73 -10.78
CA ARG A 435 18.77 -9.36 -10.94
C ARG A 435 18.94 -10.59 -11.84
N VAL A 436 18.71 -11.78 -11.27
CA VAL A 436 18.84 -13.07 -11.96
C VAL A 436 17.63 -13.39 -12.84
N ARG A 437 16.46 -12.82 -12.53
CA ARG A 437 15.20 -13.12 -13.23
C ARG A 437 15.32 -12.86 -14.75
N PRO A 438 14.95 -13.82 -15.62
CA PRO A 438 14.97 -13.63 -17.05
C PRO A 438 14.03 -12.49 -17.50
N PRO A 439 14.32 -11.87 -18.65
CA PRO A 439 13.44 -10.87 -19.25
C PRO A 439 12.09 -11.50 -19.65
N VAL A 440 11.03 -10.69 -19.68
CA VAL A 440 9.71 -11.10 -20.20
C VAL A 440 9.53 -10.67 -21.66
N VAL A 441 10.28 -9.66 -22.08
CA VAL A 441 10.27 -9.13 -23.45
C VAL A 441 11.45 -9.71 -24.22
N PRO A 442 11.28 -10.03 -25.52
CA PRO A 442 12.37 -10.53 -26.37
C PRO A 442 13.61 -9.62 -26.32
N LEU A 443 14.79 -10.22 -26.29
CA LEU A 443 16.07 -9.49 -26.27
C LEU A 443 16.76 -9.53 -27.62
N TYR A 444 17.54 -8.50 -27.95
CA TYR A 444 18.50 -8.61 -29.04
C TYR A 444 19.69 -9.50 -28.63
N PRO A 445 20.27 -10.29 -29.55
CA PRO A 445 21.40 -11.18 -29.26
C PRO A 445 22.55 -10.51 -28.51
N PHE A 446 23.01 -9.34 -28.97
CA PHE A 446 24.14 -8.63 -28.34
C PHE A 446 23.85 -8.14 -26.92
N MET A 447 22.58 -8.09 -26.50
CA MET A 447 22.22 -7.71 -25.13
C MET A 447 22.47 -8.81 -24.11
N VAL A 448 22.59 -10.05 -24.57
CA VAL A 448 22.65 -11.23 -23.70
C VAL A 448 24.09 -11.61 -23.48
N ARG A 449 24.48 -11.76 -22.22
CA ARG A 449 25.76 -12.35 -21.85
C ARG A 449 25.67 -13.86 -22.09
N GLU A 450 26.54 -14.37 -22.96
CA GLU A 450 26.61 -15.79 -23.32
C GLU A 450 26.69 -16.69 -22.08
N SER A 451 27.59 -16.39 -21.16
CA SER A 451 27.74 -17.17 -19.92
C SER A 451 26.46 -17.23 -19.08
N TRP A 452 25.67 -16.14 -19.04
CA TRP A 452 24.41 -16.15 -18.30
C TRP A 452 23.38 -17.06 -18.96
N PHE A 453 23.31 -17.03 -20.29
CA PHE A 453 22.42 -17.90 -21.06
C PHE A 453 22.76 -19.37 -20.83
N GLU A 454 24.04 -19.73 -20.92
CA GLU A 454 24.52 -21.10 -20.64
C GLU A 454 24.18 -21.54 -19.21
N ASP A 455 24.40 -20.67 -18.22
CA ASP A 455 24.21 -21.01 -16.80
C ASP A 455 22.73 -21.08 -16.37
N HIS A 456 21.83 -20.32 -17.02
CA HIS A 456 20.46 -20.08 -16.51
C HIS A 456 19.34 -20.46 -17.47
N ILE A 457 19.61 -20.59 -18.77
CA ILE A 457 18.58 -20.82 -19.80
C ILE A 457 18.83 -22.14 -20.52
N ALA A 458 20.06 -22.37 -21.00
CA ALA A 458 20.40 -23.54 -21.81
C ALA A 458 20.10 -24.85 -21.05
N GLY A 459 19.34 -25.76 -21.68
CA GLY A 459 18.96 -27.05 -21.11
C GLY A 459 17.91 -26.97 -20.00
N THR A 460 17.26 -25.82 -19.80
CA THR A 460 16.14 -25.65 -18.86
C THR A 460 14.81 -25.51 -19.59
N ASP A 461 13.69 -25.72 -18.90
CA ASP A 461 12.33 -25.48 -19.44
C ASP A 461 12.08 -24.01 -19.86
N LEU A 462 12.98 -23.09 -19.47
CA LEU A 462 12.92 -21.69 -19.88
C LEU A 462 13.44 -21.48 -21.30
N GLU A 463 14.24 -22.40 -21.85
CA GLU A 463 14.83 -22.27 -23.19
C GLU A 463 13.74 -22.16 -24.27
N GLU A 464 12.67 -22.95 -24.17
CA GLU A 464 11.53 -22.91 -25.10
C GLU A 464 10.74 -21.59 -25.01
N ASN A 465 10.77 -20.93 -23.86
CA ASN A 465 10.04 -19.69 -23.60
C ASN A 465 10.92 -18.44 -23.74
N TYR A 466 12.22 -18.63 -23.98
CA TYR A 466 13.19 -17.54 -24.08
C TYR A 466 13.27 -17.05 -25.52
N GLU A 467 12.56 -15.96 -25.80
CA GLU A 467 12.56 -15.34 -27.13
C GLU A 467 13.75 -14.39 -27.29
N VAL A 468 14.59 -14.67 -28.30
CA VAL A 468 15.64 -13.77 -28.78
C VAL A 468 15.24 -13.27 -30.15
N LEU A 469 15.42 -11.98 -30.40
CA LEU A 469 15.20 -11.37 -31.70
C LEU A 469 16.22 -11.92 -32.71
N PRO A 470 15.85 -12.04 -33.99
CA PRO A 470 16.68 -12.74 -34.98
C PRO A 470 17.98 -12.00 -35.30
N GLU A 471 17.99 -10.67 -35.22
CA GLU A 471 19.11 -9.83 -35.64
C GLU A 471 19.30 -8.65 -34.69
N ASP A 472 20.55 -8.19 -34.55
CA ASP A 472 20.90 -7.00 -33.80
C ASP A 472 20.40 -5.73 -34.53
N PRO A 473 20.08 -4.63 -33.83
CA PRO A 473 19.72 -3.38 -34.46
C PRO A 473 20.93 -2.76 -35.19
N GLU A 474 20.68 -1.98 -36.24
CA GLU A 474 21.72 -1.27 -37.00
C GLU A 474 22.59 -0.41 -36.08
N GLY A 475 23.92 -0.54 -36.21
CA GLY A 475 24.90 0.17 -35.40
C GLY A 475 25.21 -0.47 -34.03
N PHE A 476 24.75 -1.69 -33.76
CA PHE A 476 24.98 -2.41 -32.50
C PHE A 476 25.38 -3.87 -32.72
N GLY A 477 26.13 -4.43 -31.76
CA GLY A 477 26.47 -5.85 -31.75
C GLY A 477 27.17 -6.30 -33.03
N SER A 478 26.61 -7.32 -33.68
CA SER A 478 27.12 -7.85 -34.95
C SER A 478 26.91 -6.92 -36.16
N ASN A 479 26.05 -5.91 -36.02
CA ASN A 479 25.69 -4.93 -37.04
C ASN A 479 26.30 -3.53 -36.79
N ALA A 480 27.31 -3.45 -35.92
CA ALA A 480 28.04 -2.21 -35.59
C ALA A 480 29.12 -1.84 -36.62
#